data_AF-A0A1F9Q2D1-F1
#
_entry.id   AF-A0A1F9Q2D1-F1
#
_cell.length_a   1.000
_cell.length_b   1.000
_cell.length_c   1.000
_cell.angle_alpha   90.00
_cell.angle_beta   90.00
_cell.angle_gamma   90.00
#
_symmetry.space_group_name_H-M   'P 1'
#
loop_
_entity.id
_entity.type
_entity.pdbx_description
1 polymer ?
#
loop_
_entity_poly.entity_id
_entity_poly.type
_entity_poly.pdbx_seq_one_letter_code
_entity_poly.pdbx_strand_id
1 'polypeptide(L)'
;MGLAAGVEFSSAAALRGCIMNGLGVSILPELAVRADVAAGRLVVLPWSTGEGGGDGSALETAVLMLRHKDKWLSPPLAAFMDLVRAGLMSGSSPERGPLRAPAQKSVREMVPLLPEAPEGGGSGRCC
;
A
#
# COMPACT_ATOMS: atom_id res chain seq x y z
N MET A 1 4.02 23.70 -18.00
CA MET A 1 2.69 23.06 -18.01
C MET A 1 2.91 21.56 -17.92
N GLY A 2 2.34 20.91 -16.91
CA GLY A 2 2.16 19.45 -16.86
C GLY A 2 3.30 18.62 -16.28
N LEU A 3 3.05 18.00 -15.12
CA LEU A 3 3.44 16.64 -14.75
C LEU A 3 2.71 16.29 -13.44
N ALA A 4 1.39 16.19 -13.49
CA ALA A 4 0.67 15.41 -12.49
C ALA A 4 0.88 13.93 -12.86
N ALA A 5 2.06 13.38 -12.56
CA ALA A 5 2.39 11.97 -12.80
C ALA A 5 1.84 11.10 -11.66
N GLY A 6 0.57 11.28 -11.31
CA GLY A 6 -0.07 10.59 -10.20
C GLY A 6 -1.59 10.54 -10.40
N VAL A 7 -2.18 9.42 -10.00
CA VAL A 7 -3.64 9.25 -9.94
C VAL A 7 -4.05 9.26 -8.48
N GLU A 8 -5.05 10.06 -8.15
CA GLU A 8 -5.56 10.21 -6.79
C GLU A 8 -6.83 9.38 -6.59
N PHE A 9 -6.95 8.78 -5.41
CA PHE A 9 -8.10 7.99 -5.01
C PHE A 9 -8.50 8.37 -3.60
N SER A 10 -9.80 8.52 -3.36
CA SER A 10 -10.37 8.78 -2.02
C SER A 10 -10.51 7.51 -1.16
N SER A 11 -10.18 6.35 -1.70
CA SER A 11 -10.35 5.05 -1.04
C SER A 11 -9.14 4.16 -1.23
N ALA A 12 -8.62 3.63 -0.13
CA ALA A 12 -7.57 2.62 -0.12
C ALA A 12 -7.99 1.34 -0.88
N ALA A 13 -9.28 1.00 -0.89
CA ALA A 13 -9.78 -0.16 -1.61
C ALA A 13 -9.73 0.04 -3.14
N ALA A 14 -10.09 1.24 -3.62
CA ALA A 14 -10.00 1.59 -5.04
C ALA A 14 -8.54 1.59 -5.50
N LEU A 15 -7.67 2.24 -4.72
CA LEU A 15 -6.24 2.29 -4.97
C LEU A 15 -5.61 0.88 -4.99
N ARG A 16 -5.95 0.03 -4.02
CA ARG A 16 -5.55 -1.40 -4.00
C ARG A 16 -6.02 -2.13 -5.25
N GLY A 17 -7.26 -1.91 -5.70
CA GLY A 17 -7.79 -2.49 -6.93
C GLY A 17 -6.98 -2.07 -8.17
N CYS A 18 -6.62 -0.79 -8.28
CA CYS A 18 -5.80 -0.29 -9.38
C CYS A 18 -4.38 -0.89 -9.41
N ILE A 19 -3.74 -1.01 -8.25
CA ILE A 19 -2.41 -1.65 -8.14
C ILE A 19 -2.50 -3.12 -8.56
N MET A 20 -3.53 -3.83 -8.13
CA MET A 20 -3.75 -5.23 -8.49
C MET A 20 -3.95 -5.45 -10.01
N ASN A 21 -4.38 -4.42 -10.73
CA ASN A 21 -4.52 -4.42 -12.20
C ASN A 21 -3.29 -3.85 -12.92
N GLY A 22 -2.19 -3.60 -12.20
CA GLY A 22 -0.93 -3.15 -12.80
C GLY A 22 -0.86 -1.64 -13.12
N LEU A 23 -1.72 -0.80 -12.53
CA LEU A 23 -1.70 0.65 -12.79
C LEU A 23 -0.42 1.33 -12.26
N GLY A 24 0.24 0.74 -11.25
CA GLY A 24 1.47 1.28 -10.67
C GLY A 24 1.73 0.79 -9.25
N VAL A 25 2.43 1.61 -8.47
CA VAL A 25 2.80 1.35 -7.07
C VAL A 25 2.22 2.42 -6.15
N SER A 26 2.06 2.10 -4.87
CA SER A 26 1.62 3.08 -3.88
C SER A 26 1.98 2.67 -2.45
N ILE A 27 1.75 3.59 -1.51
CA ILE A 27 1.86 3.37 -0.08
C ILE A 27 0.46 3.10 0.47
N LEU A 28 0.31 1.99 1.17
CA LEU A 28 -0.95 1.56 1.78
C LEU A 28 -0.69 1.10 3.21
N PRO A 29 -1.67 1.27 4.13
CA PRO A 29 -1.59 0.64 5.44
C PRO A 29 -1.44 -0.87 5.30
N GLU A 30 -0.51 -1.48 6.04
CA GLU A 30 -0.24 -2.93 5.99
C GLU A 30 -1.51 -3.76 6.17
N LEU A 31 -2.40 -3.33 7.07
CA LEU A 31 -3.68 -3.99 7.34
C LEU A 31 -4.57 -4.09 6.09
N ALA A 32 -4.53 -3.10 5.18
CA ALA A 32 -5.36 -3.05 3.98
C ALA A 32 -4.91 -4.03 2.88
N VAL A 33 -3.64 -4.47 2.91
CA VAL A 33 -3.03 -5.32 1.86
C VAL A 33 -2.54 -6.66 2.38
N ARG A 34 -2.63 -6.92 3.69
CA ARG A 34 -2.12 -8.14 4.35
C ARG A 34 -2.53 -9.43 3.65
N ALA A 35 -3.80 -9.55 3.28
CA ALA A 35 -4.32 -10.75 2.62
C ALA A 35 -3.76 -10.92 1.20
N ASP A 36 -3.52 -9.83 0.46
CA ASP A 36 -2.94 -9.89 -0.89
C ASP A 36 -1.47 -10.25 -0.87
N VAL A 37 -0.74 -9.68 0.10
CA VAL A 37 0.68 -10.00 0.31
C VAL A 37 0.82 -11.46 0.73
N ALA A 38 0.00 -11.93 1.67
CA ALA A 38 -0.02 -13.34 2.08
C ALA A 38 -0.39 -14.28 0.93
N ALA A 39 -1.26 -13.85 0.02
CA ALA A 39 -1.64 -14.61 -1.18
C ALA A 39 -0.65 -14.45 -2.36
N GLY A 40 0.43 -13.69 -2.21
CA GLY A 40 1.41 -13.45 -3.28
C GLY A 40 0.89 -12.59 -4.44
N ARG A 41 -0.24 -11.91 -4.27
CA ARG A 41 -0.82 -11.03 -5.32
C ARG A 41 -0.24 -9.62 -5.31
N LEU A 42 0.25 -9.18 -4.14
CA LEU A 42 1.04 -7.95 -3.99
C LEU A 42 2.38 -8.28 -3.36
N VAL A 43 3.39 -7.49 -3.69
CA VAL A 43 4.71 -7.54 -3.06
C VAL A 43 5.00 -6.22 -2.37
N VAL A 44 5.58 -6.29 -1.17
CA VAL A 44 6.07 -5.10 -0.46
C VAL A 44 7.42 -4.72 -1.06
N LEU A 45 7.54 -3.48 -1.53
CA LEU A 45 8.79 -2.97 -2.08
C LEU A 45 9.69 -2.48 -0.93
N PRO A 46 11.00 -2.78 -0.97
CA PRO A 46 11.93 -2.28 0.03
C PRO A 46 11.99 -0.76 -0.05
N TRP A 47 11.84 -0.10 1.09
CA TRP A 47 11.92 1.35 1.20
C TRP A 47 13.30 1.74 1.69
N SER A 48 14.08 2.46 0.87
CA SER A 48 15.39 2.99 1.25
C SER A 48 15.40 4.50 1.09
N THR A 49 15.46 5.24 2.19
CA THR A 49 15.74 6.68 2.16
C THR A 49 17.25 6.87 2.09
N GLY A 50 17.81 7.18 0.92
CA GLY A 50 19.16 7.76 0.85
C GLY A 50 19.14 9.18 1.44
N GLU A 51 20.18 9.74 2.05
CA GLU A 51 21.59 9.39 2.17
C GLU A 51 22.01 9.38 3.65
N GLY A 52 22.94 8.50 4.02
CA GLY A 52 23.61 8.51 5.32
C GLY A 52 22.96 7.63 6.39
N GLY A 53 23.23 6.32 6.34
CA GLY A 53 23.43 5.46 7.52
C GLY A 53 22.32 5.36 8.58
N GLY A 54 21.11 5.85 8.32
CA GLY A 54 19.97 5.70 9.20
C GLY A 54 19.22 4.42 8.86
N ASP A 55 18.89 3.64 9.89
CA ASP A 55 17.78 2.68 9.91
C ASP A 55 16.65 3.18 9.00
N GLY A 56 16.28 2.37 8.00
CA GLY A 56 15.20 2.66 7.07
C GLY A 56 13.86 2.76 7.80
N SER A 57 13.63 3.94 8.39
CA SER A 57 12.50 4.21 9.27
C SER A 57 11.22 3.81 8.59
N ALA A 58 10.52 2.85 9.19
CA ALA A 58 9.20 2.45 8.75
C ALA A 58 8.28 3.68 8.69
N LEU A 59 7.45 3.75 7.65
CA LEU A 59 6.38 4.74 7.61
C LEU A 59 5.36 4.40 8.70
N GLU A 60 5.33 5.20 9.75
CA GLU A 60 4.40 5.00 10.85
C GLU A 60 3.05 5.66 10.57
N THR A 61 1.98 5.04 11.05
CA THR A 61 0.63 5.60 11.00
C THR A 61 -0.09 5.22 12.29
N ALA A 62 -0.77 6.20 12.90
CA ALA A 62 -1.52 6.00 14.14
C ALA A 62 -3.03 6.04 13.90
N VAL A 63 -3.77 5.19 14.61
CA VAL A 63 -5.24 5.29 14.71
C VAL A 63 -5.57 6.15 15.92
N LEU A 64 -6.23 7.29 15.68
CA LEU A 64 -6.59 8.23 16.73
C LEU A 64 -8.09 8.12 17.07
N MET A 65 -8.39 7.98 18.37
CA MET A 65 -9.76 8.03 18.89
C MET A 65 -10.06 9.42 19.45
N LEU A 66 -10.73 10.26 18.66
CA LEU A 66 -11.07 11.63 19.05
C LEU A 66 -12.45 11.71 19.68
N ARG A 67 -12.56 12.36 20.84
CA ARG A 67 -13.84 12.67 21.50
C ARG A 67 -13.87 14.12 21.99
N HIS A 68 -15.06 14.70 22.07
CA HIS A 68 -15.23 16.00 22.72
C HIS A 68 -14.99 15.87 24.23
N LYS A 69 -14.16 16.74 24.81
CA LYS A 69 -13.77 16.65 26.23
C LYS A 69 -14.97 16.77 27.18
N ASP A 70 -15.96 17.59 26.82
CA ASP A 70 -17.12 17.89 27.66
C ASP A 70 -18.32 16.96 27.39
N LYS A 71 -18.20 16.00 26.46
CA LYS A 71 -19.25 14.99 26.26
C LYS A 71 -18.98 13.77 27.14
N TRP A 72 -20.03 13.30 27.81
CA TRP A 72 -19.96 12.07 28.61
C TRP A 72 -19.54 10.88 27.75
N LEU A 73 -18.54 10.15 28.23
CA LEU A 73 -18.16 8.86 27.70
C LEU A 73 -19.08 7.77 28.27
N SER A 74 -20.04 7.31 27.48
CA SER A 74 -20.96 6.26 27.91
C SER A 74 -20.22 4.92 28.13
N PRO A 75 -20.69 4.05 29.06
CA PRO A 75 -20.07 2.74 29.28
C PRO A 75 -19.91 1.88 28.02
N PRO A 76 -20.88 1.81 27.08
CA PRO A 76 -20.69 1.08 25.82
C PRO A 76 -19.58 1.67 24.93
N LEU A 77 -19.45 3.00 24.86
CA LEU A 77 -18.41 3.63 24.05
C LEU A 77 -17.01 3.42 24.68
N ALA A 78 -16.92 3.43 26.01
CA ALA A 78 -15.69 3.07 26.71
C ALA A 78 -15.25 1.64 26.37
N ALA A 79 -16.17 0.67 26.52
CA ALA A 79 -15.92 -0.72 26.18
C ALA A 79 -15.53 -0.90 24.70
N PHE A 80 -16.19 -0.19 23.78
CA PHE A 80 -15.83 -0.21 22.37
C PHE A 80 -14.39 0.29 22.13
N MET A 81 -14.00 1.40 22.74
CA MET A 81 -12.64 1.92 22.60
C MET A 81 -11.59 0.96 23.17
N ASP A 82 -11.89 0.28 24.28
CA ASP A 82 -11.02 -0.75 24.86
C ASP A 82 -10.86 -1.94 23.92
N LEU A 83 -11.96 -2.43 23.33
CA LEU A 83 -11.92 -3.51 22.33
C LEU A 83 -11.09 -3.14 21.11
N VAL A 84 -11.27 -1.93 20.58
CA VAL A 84 -10.51 -1.48 19.41
C VAL A 84 -9.02 -1.35 19.74
N ARG A 85 -8.66 -0.79 20.91
CA ARG A 85 -7.25 -0.72 21.35
C ARG A 85 -6.64 -2.12 21.45
N ALA A 86 -7.32 -3.06 22.12
CA ALA A 86 -6.86 -4.44 22.24
C ALA A 86 -6.68 -5.11 20.88
N GLY A 87 -7.63 -4.91 19.96
CA GLY A 87 -7.58 -5.45 18.61
C GLY A 87 -6.41 -4.89 17.79
N LEU A 88 -6.14 -3.58 17.87
CA LEU A 88 -5.08 -2.94 17.10
C LEU A 88 -3.68 -3.19 17.69
N MET A 89 -3.54 -3.28 19.01
CA MET A 89 -2.26 -3.57 19.70
C MET A 89 -1.79 -5.01 19.51
N SER A 90 -2.70 -5.95 19.25
CA SER A 90 -2.34 -7.36 19.02
C SER A 90 -1.53 -7.62 17.74
N GLY A 91 -1.43 -6.64 16.84
CA GLY A 91 -0.63 -6.70 15.61
C GLY A 91 0.74 -6.01 15.68
N SER A 92 1.06 -5.30 16.77
CA SER A 92 2.32 -4.58 16.93
C SER A 92 3.26 -5.35 17.86
N SER A 93 4.04 -6.30 17.32
CA SER A 93 5.26 -6.71 18.02
C SER A 93 6.33 -5.64 17.78
N PRO A 94 6.91 -5.01 18.82
CA PRO A 94 8.22 -4.39 18.68
C PRO A 94 9.24 -5.51 18.50
N GLU A 95 10.29 -5.29 17.71
CA GLU A 95 11.33 -6.26 17.33
C GLU A 95 10.98 -7.21 16.16
N ARG A 96 11.16 -6.73 14.92
CA ARG A 96 11.57 -7.59 13.81
C ARG A 96 13.03 -7.28 13.48
N GLY A 97 13.95 -8.13 13.95
CA GLY A 97 15.34 -8.14 13.49
C GLY A 97 15.42 -8.29 11.95
N PRO A 98 16.60 -8.05 11.34
CA PRO A 98 16.70 -7.83 9.91
C PRO A 98 16.13 -9.02 9.12
N LEU A 99 15.05 -8.76 8.41
CA LEU A 99 14.44 -9.68 7.46
C LEU A 99 15.49 -9.95 6.37
N ARG A 100 16.12 -11.13 6.40
CA ARG A 100 17.04 -11.57 5.34
C ARG A 100 16.28 -11.52 4.02
N ALA A 101 16.71 -10.63 3.12
CA ALA A 101 16.13 -10.50 1.80
C ALA A 101 16.26 -11.84 1.05
N PRO A 102 15.18 -12.36 0.43
CA PRO A 102 15.32 -13.41 -0.57
C PRO A 102 16.12 -12.85 -1.77
N ALA A 103 16.93 -13.71 -2.39
CA ALA A 103 17.76 -13.36 -3.54
C ALA A 103 16.94 -12.62 -4.60
N GLN A 104 17.32 -11.38 -4.88
CA GLN A 104 16.65 -10.55 -5.88
C GLN A 104 16.79 -11.22 -7.25
N LYS A 105 15.67 -11.65 -7.85
CA LYS A 105 15.59 -11.79 -9.30
C LYS A 105 15.20 -10.45 -9.89
N SER A 106 15.90 -10.05 -10.95
CA SER A 106 15.73 -8.75 -11.58
C SER A 106 14.29 -8.60 -12.07
N VAL A 107 13.67 -7.45 -11.81
CA VAL A 107 12.34 -7.08 -12.35
C VAL A 107 12.28 -7.22 -13.89
N ARG A 108 13.44 -7.14 -14.57
CA ARG A 108 13.56 -7.38 -16.02
C ARG A 108 13.23 -8.81 -16.45
N GLU A 109 13.28 -9.79 -15.55
CA GLU A 109 13.02 -11.21 -15.86
C GLU A 109 11.56 -11.64 -15.63
N MET A 110 10.69 -10.77 -15.09
CA MET A 110 9.30 -11.11 -14.75
C MET A 110 8.27 -10.58 -15.75
N VAL A 111 8.67 -9.72 -16.69
CA VAL A 111 7.75 -9.19 -17.73
C VAL A 111 7.75 -10.17 -18.91
N PRO A 112 6.64 -10.87 -19.21
CA PRO A 112 6.52 -11.61 -20.46
C PRO A 112 6.56 -10.63 -21.62
N LEU A 113 7.49 -10.85 -22.57
CA LEU A 113 7.56 -10.12 -23.82
C LEU A 113 6.23 -10.29 -24.57
N LEU A 114 5.37 -9.27 -24.52
CA LEU A 114 4.24 -9.14 -25.41
C LEU A 114 4.76 -9.00 -26.86
N PRO A 115 4.20 -9.72 -27.84
CA PRO A 115 4.61 -9.57 -29.23
C PRO A 115 4.21 -8.20 -29.76
N GLU A 116 5.17 -7.52 -30.39
CA GLU A 116 5.01 -6.23 -31.06
C GLU A 116 3.85 -6.27 -32.07
N ALA A 117 2.97 -5.28 -32.01
CA ALA A 117 1.84 -5.13 -32.92
C ALA A 117 2.34 -4.79 -34.34
N PRO A 118 1.75 -5.36 -35.40
CA PRO A 118 2.16 -5.02 -36.76
C PRO A 118 1.70 -3.61 -37.14
N GLU A 119 2.63 -2.82 -37.68
CA GLU A 119 2.33 -1.53 -38.30
C GLU A 119 1.47 -1.73 -39.55
N GLY A 120 0.21 -1.26 -39.48
CA GLY A 120 -0.75 -1.34 -40.58
C GLY A 120 -1.42 0.01 -40.78
N GLY A 121 -0.90 0.80 -41.73
CA GLY A 121 -1.54 2.01 -42.22
C GLY A 121 -2.89 1.71 -42.88
N GLY A 122 -3.89 2.52 -42.54
CA GLY A 122 -5.23 2.41 -43.12
C GLY A 122 -6.00 3.72 -42.95
N SER A 123 -5.89 4.59 -43.96
CA SER A 123 -6.76 5.75 -44.15
C SER A 123 -8.20 5.28 -44.35
N GLY A 124 -9.08 5.58 -43.41
CA GLY A 124 -10.51 5.26 -43.47
C GLY A 124 -11.33 6.33 -42.79
N ARG A 125 -12.13 7.05 -43.56
CA ARG A 125 -12.98 8.18 -43.15
C ARG A 125 -14.07 7.67 -42.21
N CYS A 126 -14.25 8.33 -41.06
CA CYS A 126 -15.46 8.16 -40.26
C CYS A 126 -16.58 9.00 -40.86
N CYS A 127 -17.72 8.35 -41.14
CA CYS A 127 -19.03 8.96 -41.19
C CYS A 127 -19.56 9.16 -39.77
#